data_AF-A0AAN8ENM0-F1
#
_entry.id   AF-A0AAN8ENM0-F1
#
_cell.length_a   1.000
_cell.length_b   1.000
_cell.length_c   1.000
_cell.angle_alpha   90.00
_cell.angle_beta   90.00
_cell.angle_gamma   90.00
#
_symmetry.space_group_name_H-M   'P 1'
#
loop_
_entity.id
_entity.type
_entity.pdbx_description
1 polymer ?
#
loop_
_entity_poly.entity_id
_entity_poly.type
_entity_poly.pdbx_seq_one_letter_code
_entity_poly.pdbx_strand_id
1 'polypeptide(L)'
;MVENHTAFVMYRFKAIEDPNNEFLELILQELGCPTALLPIVVTPAGWLLRPKANKRITATIGQFPVEDFKDFLRKDLNTYRDLLGDKKYFFGDEISSADCTVFAHLATLLYIPPNNYAKETILDGYPELFNYCNRIRDTPLPSSRNEAIARTIERTAENHTVLLMRQFKVIEDPNNEFVKMFLQEFGCPAAFLPTLTPFVAYMMKRKVCKRITASIGQLSTEDFKQLLRMDLDTYRDLLGDKFLFGDEVSSADCSVFSALAAILYIPPDNYAKELVQEQYPQLVAYCNRFRDTVFGKDFIEK
;
A
#
# COMPACT_ATOMS: atom_id res chain seq x y z
N MET A 1 8.82 -6.99 -16.49
CA MET A 1 8.06 -8.26 -16.45
C MET A 1 7.29 -8.40 -15.14
N VAL A 2 7.98 -8.31 -13.99
CA VAL A 2 7.41 -8.40 -12.64
C VAL A 2 6.23 -7.46 -12.39
N GLU A 3 6.38 -6.16 -12.68
CA GLU A 3 5.42 -5.12 -12.26
C GLU A 3 4.01 -5.26 -12.86
N ASN A 4 3.90 -5.71 -14.10
CA ASN A 4 2.61 -5.81 -14.79
C ASN A 4 2.14 -7.26 -14.96
N HIS A 5 3.04 -8.23 -15.14
CA HIS A 5 2.62 -9.62 -15.32
C HIS A 5 2.28 -10.25 -13.98
N THR A 6 3.28 -10.39 -13.10
CA THR A 6 3.14 -11.06 -11.81
C THR A 6 2.10 -10.37 -10.94
N ALA A 7 2.09 -9.04 -10.90
CA ALA A 7 1.09 -8.28 -10.14
C ALA A 7 -0.35 -8.61 -10.57
N PHE A 8 -0.63 -8.71 -11.88
CA PHE A 8 -1.97 -9.02 -12.38
C PHE A 8 -2.33 -10.51 -12.27
N VAL A 9 -1.34 -11.41 -12.37
CA VAL A 9 -1.52 -12.83 -12.03
C VAL A 9 -1.93 -12.98 -10.57
N MET A 10 -1.20 -12.33 -9.65
CA MET A 10 -1.52 -12.33 -8.22
C MET A 10 -2.86 -11.64 -7.94
N TYR A 11 -3.17 -10.53 -8.61
CA TYR A 11 -4.44 -9.83 -8.49
C TYR A 11 -5.62 -10.70 -8.90
N ARG A 12 -5.47 -11.55 -9.93
CA ARG A 12 -6.51 -12.54 -10.29
C ARG A 12 -6.84 -13.46 -9.11
N PHE A 13 -5.83 -14.01 -8.45
CA PHE A 13 -6.04 -14.91 -7.31
C PHE A 13 -6.65 -14.20 -6.09
N LYS A 14 -6.39 -12.90 -5.92
CA LYS A 14 -7.00 -12.10 -4.84
C LYS A 14 -8.43 -11.67 -5.13
N ALA A 15 -8.72 -11.26 -6.37
CA ALA A 15 -9.96 -10.56 -6.70
C ALA A 15 -10.99 -11.41 -7.45
N ILE A 16 -10.56 -12.49 -8.11
CA ILE A 16 -11.43 -13.36 -8.93
C ILE A 16 -11.50 -14.76 -8.33
N GLU A 17 -10.34 -15.42 -8.16
CA GLU A 17 -10.24 -16.78 -7.62
C GLU A 17 -10.24 -16.78 -6.09
N ASP A 18 -11.16 -16.01 -5.51
CA ASP A 18 -11.39 -15.85 -4.07
C ASP A 18 -12.79 -16.41 -3.76
N PRO A 19 -12.91 -17.72 -3.45
CA PRO A 19 -14.20 -18.39 -3.27
C PRO A 19 -14.98 -17.83 -2.08
N ASN A 20 -14.27 -17.37 -1.05
CA ASN A 20 -14.85 -16.84 0.19
C ASN A 20 -15.07 -15.32 0.13
N ASN A 21 -14.60 -14.64 -0.91
CA ASN A 21 -14.57 -13.18 -1.00
C ASN A 21 -13.79 -12.49 0.14
N GLU A 22 -12.83 -13.17 0.76
CA GLU A 22 -12.04 -12.64 1.90
C GLU A 22 -11.36 -11.32 1.57
N PHE A 23 -10.82 -11.18 0.36
CA PHE A 23 -10.19 -9.94 -0.08
C PHE A 23 -11.20 -8.81 -0.23
N LEU A 24 -12.39 -9.10 -0.76
CA LEU A 24 -13.45 -8.12 -0.90
C LEU A 24 -14.07 -7.75 0.46
N GLU A 25 -14.22 -8.70 1.37
CA GLU A 25 -14.64 -8.43 2.75
C GLU A 25 -13.67 -7.48 3.44
N LEU A 26 -12.36 -7.70 3.31
CA LEU A 26 -11.33 -6.82 3.84
C LEU A 26 -11.48 -5.39 3.29
N ILE A 27 -11.67 -5.23 1.98
CA ILE A 27 -11.89 -3.93 1.33
C ILE A 27 -13.17 -3.26 1.87
N LEU A 28 -14.28 -4.00 1.95
CA LEU A 28 -15.55 -3.47 2.45
C LEU A 28 -15.45 -3.05 3.92
N GLN A 29 -14.74 -3.82 4.74
CA GLN A 29 -14.45 -3.44 6.12
C GLN A 29 -13.61 -2.17 6.19
N GLU A 30 -12.59 -2.01 5.34
CA GLU A 30 -11.80 -0.78 5.24
C GLU A 30 -12.64 0.43 4.81
N LEU A 31 -13.64 0.22 3.96
CA LEU A 31 -14.67 1.22 3.62
C LEU A 31 -15.66 1.50 4.77
N GLY A 32 -15.52 0.84 5.91
CA GLY A 32 -16.38 1.04 7.08
C GLY A 32 -17.69 0.25 7.04
N CYS A 33 -17.83 -0.72 6.13
CA CYS A 33 -18.97 -1.63 6.13
C CYS A 33 -19.04 -2.41 7.45
N PRO A 34 -20.16 -2.34 8.20
CA PRO A 34 -20.33 -3.11 9.43
C PRO A 34 -20.27 -4.62 9.16
N THR A 35 -19.64 -5.37 10.07
CA THR A 35 -19.52 -6.85 9.96
C THR A 35 -20.86 -7.54 9.76
N ALA A 36 -21.93 -7.02 10.38
CA ALA A 36 -23.28 -7.56 10.25
C ALA A 36 -23.87 -7.43 8.83
N LEU A 37 -23.37 -6.51 8.01
CA LEU A 37 -23.81 -6.31 6.63
C LEU A 37 -22.96 -7.07 5.61
N LEU A 38 -21.77 -7.54 5.98
CA LEU A 38 -20.86 -8.25 5.06
C LEU A 38 -21.54 -9.43 4.35
N PRO A 39 -22.29 -10.33 5.03
CA PRO A 39 -22.92 -11.47 4.36
C PRO A 39 -23.93 -11.07 3.26
N ILE A 40 -24.46 -9.85 3.33
CA ILE A 40 -25.47 -9.32 2.41
C ILE A 40 -24.81 -8.54 1.26
N VAL A 41 -23.74 -7.79 1.57
CA VAL A 41 -23.13 -6.84 0.63
C VAL A 41 -22.01 -7.47 -0.19
N VAL A 42 -21.28 -8.45 0.36
CA VAL A 42 -20.08 -9.00 -0.28
C VAL A 42 -20.41 -9.69 -1.61
N THR A 43 -21.46 -10.50 -1.66
CA THR A 43 -21.82 -11.26 -2.87
C THR A 43 -22.29 -10.35 -4.01
N PRO A 44 -23.23 -9.38 -3.80
CA PRO A 44 -23.59 -8.42 -4.84
C PRO A 44 -22.42 -7.54 -5.28
N ALA A 45 -21.58 -7.08 -4.34
CA ALA A 45 -20.38 -6.32 -4.68
C ALA A 45 -19.41 -7.15 -5.54
N GLY A 46 -19.21 -8.42 -5.20
CA GLY A 46 -18.39 -9.36 -5.98
C GLY A 46 -18.92 -9.53 -7.41
N TRP A 47 -20.23 -9.69 -7.57
CA TRP A 47 -20.86 -9.77 -8.90
C TRP A 47 -20.62 -8.52 -9.75
N LEU A 48 -20.66 -7.33 -9.14
CA LEU A 48 -20.40 -6.07 -9.84
C LEU A 48 -18.92 -5.85 -10.18
N LEU A 49 -18.02 -6.22 -9.27
CA LEU A 49 -16.59 -5.89 -9.33
C LEU A 49 -15.77 -6.92 -10.12
N ARG A 50 -16.09 -8.22 -10.01
CA ARG A 50 -15.33 -9.30 -10.67
C ARG A 50 -15.24 -9.14 -12.19
N PRO A 51 -16.32 -8.79 -12.93
CA PRO A 51 -16.21 -8.56 -14.37
C PRO A 51 -15.25 -7.42 -14.74
N LYS A 52 -15.17 -6.38 -13.90
CA LYS A 52 -14.27 -5.24 -14.11
C LYS A 52 -12.83 -5.58 -13.78
N ALA A 53 -12.60 -6.29 -12.69
CA ALA A 53 -11.30 -6.85 -12.35
C ALA A 53 -10.81 -7.76 -13.49
N ASN A 54 -11.68 -8.65 -14.00
CA ASN A 54 -11.35 -9.53 -15.13
C ASN A 54 -11.05 -8.73 -16.40
N LYS A 55 -11.82 -7.68 -16.70
CA LYS A 55 -11.53 -6.80 -17.85
C LYS A 55 -10.15 -6.14 -17.72
N ARG A 56 -9.77 -5.67 -16.54
CA ARG A 56 -8.44 -5.08 -16.28
C ARG A 56 -7.32 -6.12 -16.45
N ILE A 57 -7.52 -7.33 -15.95
CA ILE A 57 -6.59 -8.45 -16.13
C ILE A 57 -6.44 -8.79 -17.62
N THR A 58 -7.56 -9.00 -18.32
CA THR A 58 -7.56 -9.28 -19.76
C THR A 58 -6.85 -8.20 -20.57
N ALA A 59 -7.07 -6.93 -20.24
CA ALA A 59 -6.41 -5.82 -20.94
C ALA A 59 -4.89 -5.77 -20.73
N THR A 60 -4.38 -6.33 -19.62
CA THR A 60 -2.96 -6.23 -19.25
C THR A 60 -2.18 -7.46 -19.68
N ILE A 61 -2.70 -8.65 -19.38
CA ILE A 61 -1.98 -9.90 -19.59
C ILE A 61 -2.69 -10.85 -20.56
N GLY A 62 -3.88 -10.53 -21.03
CA GLY A 62 -4.67 -11.36 -21.94
C GLY A 62 -5.70 -12.25 -21.25
N GLN A 63 -6.53 -12.91 -22.06
CA GLN A 63 -7.57 -13.82 -21.58
C GLN A 63 -7.09 -15.26 -21.63
N PHE A 64 -6.99 -15.89 -20.47
CA PHE A 64 -6.55 -17.28 -20.32
C PHE A 64 -7.41 -18.03 -19.29
N PRO A 65 -7.52 -19.37 -19.37
CA PRO A 65 -8.10 -20.19 -18.32
C PRO A 65 -7.30 -20.08 -17.01
N VAL A 66 -7.95 -20.36 -15.88
CA VAL A 66 -7.32 -20.26 -14.54
C VAL A 66 -6.08 -21.15 -14.39
N GLU A 67 -6.03 -22.31 -15.05
CA GLU A 67 -4.87 -23.20 -14.98
C GLU A 67 -3.62 -22.55 -15.60
N ASP A 68 -3.76 -21.83 -16.71
CA ASP A 68 -2.65 -21.07 -17.31
C ASP A 68 -2.14 -20.00 -16.33
N PHE A 69 -3.03 -19.35 -15.56
CA PHE A 69 -2.63 -18.41 -14.52
C PHE A 69 -1.85 -19.07 -13.37
N LYS A 70 -2.18 -20.32 -13.01
CA LYS A 70 -1.41 -21.08 -12.02
C LYS A 70 -0.02 -21.38 -12.57
N ASP A 71 0.09 -21.71 -13.85
CA ASP A 71 1.37 -21.96 -14.50
C ASP A 71 2.20 -20.68 -14.67
N PHE A 72 1.55 -19.55 -15.00
CA PHE A 72 2.18 -18.22 -15.01
C PHE A 72 2.75 -17.88 -13.64
N LEU A 73 1.97 -18.07 -12.57
CA LEU A 73 2.45 -17.85 -11.21
C LEU A 73 3.66 -18.74 -10.89
N ARG A 74 3.58 -20.04 -11.15
CA ARG A 74 4.70 -20.97 -10.91
C ARG A 74 5.93 -20.58 -11.72
N LYS A 75 5.76 -20.17 -12.97
CA LYS A 75 6.88 -19.75 -13.84
C LYS A 75 7.54 -18.48 -13.31
N ASP A 76 6.76 -17.50 -12.88
CA ASP A 76 7.26 -16.27 -12.27
C ASP A 76 8.02 -16.60 -10.96
N LEU A 77 7.44 -17.42 -10.09
CA LEU A 77 8.08 -17.85 -8.83
C LEU A 77 9.36 -18.68 -9.07
N ASN A 78 9.35 -19.60 -10.03
CA ASN A 78 10.56 -20.33 -10.44
C ASN A 78 11.64 -19.37 -10.93
N THR A 79 11.26 -18.35 -11.72
CA THR A 79 12.21 -17.33 -12.18
C THR A 79 12.82 -16.58 -11.00
N TYR A 80 12.02 -16.18 -10.00
CA TYR A 80 12.55 -15.57 -8.78
C TYR A 80 13.46 -16.51 -8.01
N ARG A 81 13.06 -17.76 -7.81
CA ARG A 81 13.90 -18.75 -7.13
C ARG A 81 15.24 -18.92 -7.84
N ASP A 82 15.22 -19.10 -9.16
CA ASP A 82 16.41 -19.37 -9.95
C ASP A 82 17.34 -18.14 -10.00
N LEU A 83 16.78 -16.93 -10.06
CA LEU A 83 17.54 -15.68 -9.97
C LEU A 83 18.16 -15.47 -8.58
N LEU A 84 17.39 -15.75 -7.52
CA LEU A 84 17.87 -15.66 -6.14
C LEU A 84 19.00 -16.66 -5.91
N GLY A 85 18.81 -17.93 -6.30
CA GLY A 85 19.75 -19.02 -6.05
C GLY A 85 20.15 -19.07 -4.58
N ASP A 86 21.46 -19.20 -4.33
CA ASP A 86 22.03 -19.19 -2.98
C ASP A 86 22.32 -17.78 -2.43
N LYS A 87 21.96 -16.73 -3.18
CA LYS A 87 22.29 -15.35 -2.80
C LYS A 87 21.40 -14.83 -1.66
N LYS A 88 21.89 -13.80 -0.99
CA LYS A 88 21.13 -13.07 0.01
C LYS A 88 19.99 -12.26 -0.65
N TYR A 89 20.31 -11.56 -1.74
CA TYR A 89 19.40 -10.78 -2.58
C TYR A 89 19.70 -11.06 -4.07
N PHE A 90 18.85 -10.61 -5.01
CA PHE A 90 18.95 -11.00 -6.43
C PHE A 90 20.32 -10.74 -7.08
N PHE A 91 20.98 -9.65 -6.67
CA PHE A 91 22.26 -9.21 -7.24
C PHE A 91 23.44 -9.27 -6.25
N GLY A 92 23.29 -9.98 -5.12
CA GLY A 92 24.38 -10.18 -4.17
C GLY A 92 23.96 -9.94 -2.73
N ASP A 93 24.77 -9.16 -1.99
CA ASP A 93 24.62 -8.94 -0.56
C ASP A 93 23.86 -7.65 -0.18
N GLU A 94 23.62 -6.78 -1.16
CA GLU A 94 22.89 -5.51 -1.04
C GLU A 94 21.50 -5.59 -1.70
N ILE A 95 20.53 -4.86 -1.14
CA ILE A 95 19.15 -4.77 -1.67
C ILE A 95 19.15 -3.93 -2.95
N SER A 96 18.55 -4.45 -4.02
CA SER A 96 18.34 -3.72 -5.27
C SER A 96 16.88 -3.28 -5.47
N SER A 97 16.62 -2.46 -6.50
CA SER A 97 15.26 -2.15 -6.93
C SER A 97 14.46 -3.40 -7.32
N ALA A 98 15.10 -4.41 -7.92
CA ALA A 98 14.44 -5.68 -8.21
C ALA A 98 14.00 -6.40 -6.94
N ASP A 99 14.82 -6.33 -5.88
CA ASP A 99 14.48 -6.91 -4.60
C ASP A 99 13.26 -6.23 -3.98
N CYS A 100 13.22 -4.89 -4.02
CA CYS A 100 12.09 -4.09 -3.57
C CYS A 100 10.79 -4.43 -4.33
N THR A 101 10.85 -4.52 -5.66
CA THR A 101 9.66 -4.81 -6.49
C THR A 101 9.11 -6.22 -6.23
N VAL A 102 9.97 -7.23 -6.19
CA VAL A 102 9.54 -8.61 -5.91
C VAL A 102 9.06 -8.74 -4.47
N PHE A 103 9.77 -8.13 -3.51
CA PHE A 103 9.32 -8.07 -2.12
C PHE A 103 7.94 -7.44 -2.01
N ALA A 104 7.68 -6.30 -2.65
CA ALA A 104 6.37 -5.64 -2.62
C ALA A 104 5.26 -6.57 -3.14
N HIS A 105 5.49 -7.29 -4.22
CA HIS A 105 4.50 -8.24 -4.75
C HIS A 105 4.28 -9.42 -3.81
N LEU A 106 5.34 -10.09 -3.36
CA LEU A 106 5.24 -11.25 -2.48
C LEU A 106 4.70 -10.89 -1.09
N ALA A 107 5.11 -9.75 -0.52
CA ALA A 107 4.63 -9.25 0.77
C ALA A 107 3.11 -9.05 0.79
N THR A 108 2.53 -8.55 -0.31
CA THR A 108 1.06 -8.37 -0.41
C THR A 108 0.29 -9.69 -0.50
N LEU A 109 0.95 -10.83 -0.71
CA LEU A 109 0.36 -12.16 -0.59
C LEU A 109 0.64 -12.78 0.77
N LEU A 110 1.90 -12.69 1.22
CA LEU A 110 2.39 -13.38 2.41
C LEU A 110 1.89 -12.75 3.71
N TYR A 111 1.83 -11.41 3.77
CA TYR A 111 1.58 -10.68 5.01
C TYR A 111 0.18 -10.07 5.10
N ILE A 112 -0.62 -10.16 4.03
CA ILE A 112 -2.02 -9.75 4.04
C ILE A 112 -2.89 -10.96 4.46
N PRO A 113 -3.88 -10.79 5.38
CA PRO A 113 -4.56 -11.93 6.02
C PRO A 113 -5.28 -12.90 5.08
N PRO A 114 -6.03 -12.46 4.04
CA PRO A 114 -6.70 -13.36 3.10
C PRO A 114 -5.80 -14.48 2.57
N ASN A 115 -6.25 -15.71 2.74
CA ASN A 115 -5.57 -16.87 2.18
C ASN A 115 -6.07 -17.10 0.75
N ASN A 116 -5.15 -17.41 -0.15
CA ASN A 116 -5.47 -17.67 -1.54
C ASN A 116 -4.45 -18.64 -2.12
N TYR A 117 -4.77 -19.19 -3.29
CA TYR A 117 -3.92 -20.14 -4.01
C TYR A 117 -2.47 -19.65 -4.15
N ALA A 118 -2.25 -18.35 -4.43
CA ALA A 118 -0.92 -17.83 -4.63
C ALA A 118 -0.09 -17.80 -3.35
N LYS A 119 -0.71 -17.44 -2.21
CA LYS A 119 -0.07 -17.48 -0.89
C LYS A 119 0.30 -18.91 -0.49
N GLU A 120 -0.63 -19.85 -0.62
CA GLU A 120 -0.39 -21.28 -0.33
C GLU A 120 0.74 -21.84 -1.21
N THR A 121 0.72 -21.53 -2.51
CA THR A 121 1.77 -21.95 -3.45
C THR A 121 3.15 -21.50 -3.00
N ILE A 122 3.30 -20.27 -2.52
CA ILE A 122 4.60 -19.75 -2.05
C ILE A 122 5.01 -20.43 -0.75
N LEU A 123 4.10 -20.55 0.22
CA LEU A 123 4.41 -21.14 1.53
C LEU A 123 4.78 -22.63 1.44
N ASP A 124 4.11 -23.38 0.58
CA ASP A 124 4.32 -24.82 0.45
C ASP A 124 5.45 -25.18 -0.53
N GLY A 125 5.62 -24.38 -1.59
CA GLY A 125 6.47 -24.72 -2.72
C GLY A 125 7.75 -23.90 -2.87
N TYR A 126 7.86 -22.75 -2.18
CA TYR A 126 8.97 -21.81 -2.33
C TYR A 126 9.44 -21.23 -0.98
N PRO A 127 9.83 -22.08 0.00
CA PRO A 127 10.28 -21.60 1.31
C PRO A 127 11.47 -20.65 1.23
N GLU A 128 12.34 -20.77 0.22
CA GLU A 128 13.44 -19.84 -0.05
C GLU A 128 12.96 -18.43 -0.39
N LEU A 129 11.86 -18.28 -1.14
CA LEU A 129 11.27 -16.97 -1.43
C LEU A 129 10.58 -16.39 -0.20
N PHE A 130 9.93 -17.23 0.61
CA PHE A 130 9.39 -16.81 1.90
C PHE A 130 10.49 -16.31 2.85
N ASN A 131 11.58 -17.06 2.96
CA ASN A 131 12.75 -16.69 3.76
C ASN A 131 13.42 -15.42 3.23
N TYR A 132 13.53 -15.27 1.91
CA TYR A 132 14.00 -14.05 1.26
C TYR A 132 13.14 -12.83 1.66
N CYS A 133 11.81 -12.94 1.61
CA CYS A 133 10.93 -11.85 2.06
C CYS A 133 11.11 -11.54 3.55
N ASN A 134 11.21 -12.55 4.41
CA ASN A 134 11.46 -12.35 5.83
C ASN A 134 12.83 -11.69 6.09
N ARG A 135 13.88 -12.05 5.34
CA ARG A 135 15.19 -11.38 5.43
C ARG A 135 15.09 -9.89 5.12
N ILE A 136 14.39 -9.51 4.05
CA ILE A 136 14.19 -8.09 3.72
C ILE A 136 13.41 -7.40 4.84
N ARG A 137 12.31 -7.98 5.29
CA ARG A 137 11.47 -7.44 6.37
C ARG A 137 12.25 -7.24 7.68
N ASP A 138 13.12 -8.18 8.01
CA ASP A 138 13.82 -8.25 9.30
C ASP A 138 15.28 -7.76 9.20
N THR A 139 15.64 -7.00 8.14
CA THR A 139 17.02 -6.51 7.95
C THR A 139 17.41 -5.56 9.09
N PRO A 140 18.43 -5.89 9.91
CA PRO A 140 18.85 -5.04 11.02
C PRO A 140 19.62 -3.82 10.53
N LEU A 141 19.45 -2.69 11.21
CA LEU A 141 20.21 -1.47 10.93
C LEU A 141 21.62 -1.51 11.55
N PRO A 142 22.56 -0.67 11.09
CA PRO A 142 23.99 -0.77 11.44
C PRO A 142 24.30 -0.62 12.94
N SER A 143 23.39 -0.07 13.74
CA SER A 143 23.55 0.03 15.20
C SER A 143 22.22 -0.10 15.93
N SER A 144 22.25 -0.60 17.17
CA SER A 144 21.06 -0.71 18.03
C SER A 144 20.37 0.64 18.27
N ARG A 145 21.13 1.74 18.25
CA ARG A 145 20.57 3.10 18.30
C ARG A 145 19.79 3.42 17.03
N ASN A 146 20.35 3.16 15.85
CA ASN A 146 19.67 3.40 14.58
C ASN A 146 18.44 2.50 14.43
N GLU A 147 18.52 1.25 14.90
CA GLU A 147 17.37 0.34 14.96
C GLU A 147 16.24 0.90 15.84
N ALA A 148 16.56 1.39 17.04
CA ALA A 148 15.56 2.01 17.92
C ALA A 148 14.95 3.29 17.31
N ILE A 149 15.77 4.11 16.64
CA ILE A 149 15.31 5.31 15.94
C ILE A 149 14.38 4.92 14.78
N ALA A 150 14.79 4.00 13.92
CA ALA A 150 14.00 3.52 12.79
C ALA A 150 12.67 2.94 13.25
N ARG A 151 12.70 2.12 14.30
CA ARG A 151 11.47 1.56 14.88
C ARG A 151 10.50 2.66 15.31
N THR A 152 11.01 3.75 15.88
CA THR A 152 10.19 4.89 16.29
C THR A 152 9.64 5.62 15.06
N ILE A 153 10.48 5.91 14.07
CA ILE A 153 10.10 6.54 12.80
C ILE A 153 8.99 5.73 12.10
N GLU A 154 9.18 4.42 11.94
CA GLU A 154 8.20 3.52 11.32
C GLU A 154 6.86 3.58 12.04
N ARG A 155 6.88 3.51 13.39
CA ARG A 155 5.66 3.56 14.19
C ARG A 155 4.95 4.90 14.06
N THR A 156 5.69 6.01 14.03
CA THR A 156 5.15 7.35 13.80
C THR A 156 4.54 7.45 12.41
N ALA A 157 5.25 7.02 11.37
CA ALA A 157 4.75 7.07 9.99
C ALA A 157 3.47 6.25 9.83
N GLU A 158 3.48 4.99 10.30
CA GLU A 158 2.40 4.03 10.09
C GLU A 158 1.16 4.29 10.96
N ASN A 159 1.33 4.74 12.21
CA ASN A 159 0.23 4.87 13.17
C ASN A 159 -0.16 6.31 13.48
N HIS A 160 0.74 7.28 13.33
CA HIS A 160 0.48 8.68 13.65
C HIS A 160 0.28 9.50 12.37
N THR A 161 1.30 9.62 11.52
CA THR A 161 1.26 10.44 10.31
C THR A 161 0.16 9.99 9.34
N VAL A 162 -0.02 8.69 9.12
CA VAL A 162 -1.10 8.17 8.27
C VAL A 162 -2.50 8.51 8.84
N LEU A 163 -2.68 8.53 10.16
CA LEU A 163 -3.96 8.91 10.75
C LEU A 163 -4.21 10.41 10.65
N LEU A 164 -3.18 11.23 10.83
CA LEU A 164 -3.25 12.68 10.60
C LEU A 164 -3.56 12.99 9.13
N MET A 165 -2.93 12.30 8.19
CA MET A 165 -3.30 12.38 6.77
C MET A 165 -4.77 12.01 6.56
N ARG A 166 -5.27 10.92 7.16
CA ARG A 166 -6.68 10.50 7.04
C ARG A 166 -7.64 11.53 7.63
N GLN A 167 -7.26 12.26 8.67
CA GLN A 167 -8.05 13.40 9.16
C GLN A 167 -8.33 14.40 8.04
N PHE A 168 -7.29 14.84 7.33
CA PHE A 168 -7.42 15.83 6.26
C PHE A 168 -8.04 15.26 4.97
N LYS A 169 -7.73 14.01 4.61
CA LYS A 169 -8.23 13.38 3.37
C LYS A 169 -9.65 12.84 3.46
N VAL A 170 -10.11 12.44 4.65
CA VAL A 170 -11.41 11.77 4.81
C VAL A 170 -12.35 12.58 5.68
N ILE A 171 -11.91 13.10 6.83
CA ILE A 171 -12.79 13.81 7.76
C ILE A 171 -13.06 15.23 7.29
N GLU A 172 -12.00 15.97 6.95
CA GLU A 172 -12.07 17.38 6.49
C GLU A 172 -12.28 17.52 4.98
N ASP A 173 -12.72 16.46 4.31
CA ASP A 173 -13.11 16.49 2.89
C ASP A 173 -14.61 16.81 2.77
N PRO A 174 -15.01 18.07 2.48
CA PRO A 174 -16.42 18.47 2.42
C PRO A 174 -17.15 17.87 1.22
N ASN A 175 -16.43 17.63 0.13
CA ASN A 175 -16.99 17.17 -1.13
C ASN A 175 -16.91 15.64 -1.29
N ASN A 176 -16.24 14.95 -0.37
CA ASN A 176 -15.98 13.52 -0.41
C ASN A 176 -15.25 13.09 -1.69
N GLU A 177 -14.38 13.97 -2.22
CA GLU A 177 -13.59 13.73 -3.43
C GLU A 177 -12.67 12.53 -3.27
N PHE A 178 -12.09 12.30 -2.07
CA PHE A 178 -11.28 11.12 -1.81
C PHE A 178 -12.10 9.83 -1.96
N VAL A 179 -13.29 9.80 -1.36
CA VAL A 179 -14.18 8.63 -1.41
C VAL A 179 -14.70 8.39 -2.82
N LYS A 180 -15.05 9.46 -3.53
CA LYS A 180 -15.49 9.41 -4.93
C LYS A 180 -14.40 8.87 -5.85
N MET A 181 -13.17 9.38 -5.73
CA MET A 181 -12.01 8.87 -6.48
C MET A 181 -11.77 7.39 -6.15
N PHE A 182 -11.79 7.02 -4.87
CA PHE A 182 -11.62 5.63 -4.46
C PHE A 182 -12.69 4.73 -5.09
N LEU A 183 -13.97 5.11 -5.03
CA LEU A 183 -15.05 4.35 -5.66
C LEU A 183 -14.86 4.23 -7.17
N GLN A 184 -14.41 5.28 -7.86
CA GLN A 184 -14.10 5.24 -9.30
C GLN A 184 -12.95 4.29 -9.62
N GLU A 185 -11.87 4.33 -8.84
CA GLU A 185 -10.72 3.43 -8.99
C GLU A 185 -11.09 1.97 -8.74
N PHE A 186 -12.04 1.72 -7.83
CA PHE A 186 -12.66 0.41 -7.64
C PHE A 186 -13.73 0.08 -8.68
N GLY A 187 -13.89 0.92 -9.70
CA GLY A 187 -14.76 0.66 -10.83
C GLY A 187 -16.24 0.87 -10.55
N CYS A 188 -16.63 1.67 -9.55
CA CYS A 188 -18.02 2.09 -9.39
C CYS A 188 -18.47 2.91 -10.63
N PRO A 189 -19.55 2.52 -11.33
CA PRO A 189 -20.07 3.31 -12.45
C PRO A 189 -20.44 4.73 -12.04
N ALA A 190 -20.16 5.70 -12.91
CA ALA A 190 -20.41 7.12 -12.66
C ALA A 190 -21.88 7.42 -12.27
N ALA A 191 -22.84 6.67 -12.84
CA ALA A 191 -24.26 6.81 -12.54
C ALA A 191 -24.62 6.54 -11.07
N PHE A 192 -23.84 5.72 -10.35
CA PHE A 192 -24.11 5.39 -8.94
C PHE A 192 -23.33 6.27 -7.96
N LEU A 193 -22.31 7.03 -8.42
CA LEU A 193 -21.49 7.85 -7.54
C LEU A 193 -22.30 8.89 -6.74
N PRO A 194 -23.27 9.63 -7.30
CA PRO A 194 -24.00 10.64 -6.53
C PRO A 194 -24.73 10.08 -5.31
N THR A 195 -25.16 8.82 -5.37
CA THR A 195 -25.88 8.16 -4.29
C THR A 195 -24.94 7.38 -3.37
N LEU A 196 -23.96 6.65 -3.92
CA LEU A 196 -23.06 5.80 -3.13
C LEU A 196 -21.99 6.59 -2.41
N THR A 197 -21.42 7.64 -3.02
CA THR A 197 -20.36 8.44 -2.41
C THR A 197 -20.73 8.98 -1.02
N PRO A 198 -21.86 9.71 -0.82
CA PRO A 198 -22.19 10.24 0.50
C PRO A 198 -22.46 9.13 1.53
N PHE A 199 -23.05 8.01 1.12
CA PHE A 199 -23.29 6.86 2.00
C PHE A 199 -21.99 6.19 2.46
N VAL A 200 -21.10 5.87 1.52
CA VAL A 200 -19.79 5.28 1.81
C VAL A 200 -18.92 6.26 2.60
N ALA A 201 -18.96 7.55 2.26
CA ALA A 201 -18.23 8.58 2.98
C ALA A 201 -18.69 8.69 4.43
N TYR A 202 -19.99 8.60 4.72
CA TYR A 202 -20.49 8.55 6.09
C TYR A 202 -19.91 7.36 6.88
N MET A 203 -19.91 6.16 6.29
CA MET A 203 -19.34 4.97 6.93
C MET A 203 -17.83 5.09 7.15
N MET A 204 -17.09 5.53 6.13
CA MET A 204 -15.64 5.75 6.22
C MET A 204 -15.30 6.80 7.25
N LYS A 205 -15.96 7.97 7.23
CA LYS A 205 -15.77 9.06 8.20
C LYS A 205 -16.00 8.56 9.62
N ARG A 206 -17.05 7.77 9.86
CA ARG A 206 -17.32 7.18 11.17
C ARG A 206 -16.21 6.23 11.63
N LYS A 207 -15.72 5.32 10.76
CA LYS A 207 -14.62 4.39 11.07
C LYS A 207 -13.31 5.14 11.33
N VAL A 208 -12.95 6.07 10.46
CA VAL A 208 -11.72 6.88 10.56
C VAL A 208 -11.75 7.74 11.82
N CYS A 209 -12.85 8.45 12.10
CA CYS A 209 -13.00 9.26 13.31
C CYS A 209 -12.86 8.41 14.58
N LYS A 210 -13.47 7.22 14.61
CA LYS A 210 -13.31 6.27 15.73
C LYS A 210 -11.84 5.85 15.91
N ARG A 211 -11.13 5.59 14.81
CA ARG A 211 -9.71 5.18 14.85
C ARG A 211 -8.79 6.32 15.31
N ILE A 212 -9.01 7.55 14.82
CA ILE A 212 -8.28 8.75 15.23
C ILE A 212 -8.51 9.01 16.72
N THR A 213 -9.78 8.99 17.15
CA THR A 213 -10.15 9.18 18.57
C THR A 213 -9.44 8.15 19.47
N ALA A 214 -9.39 6.89 19.06
CA ALA A 214 -8.79 5.82 19.87
C ALA A 214 -7.25 5.86 19.89
N SER A 215 -6.60 6.46 18.88
CA SER A 215 -5.14 6.39 18.73
C SER A 215 -4.44 7.69 19.09
N ILE A 216 -5.04 8.84 18.74
CA ILE A 216 -4.49 10.19 18.96
C ILE A 216 -5.32 10.94 20.01
N GLY A 217 -6.65 10.83 19.91
CA GLY A 217 -7.59 11.54 20.77
C GLY A 217 -8.57 12.42 20.00
N GLN A 218 -9.45 13.09 20.73
CA GLN A 218 -10.34 14.12 20.17
C GLN A 218 -9.67 15.48 20.36
N LEU A 219 -9.23 16.07 19.26
CA LEU A 219 -8.48 17.33 19.25
C LEU A 219 -9.12 18.31 18.27
N SER A 220 -8.70 19.58 18.33
CA SER A 220 -9.10 20.57 17.34
C SER A 220 -8.35 20.34 16.01
N THR A 221 -8.88 20.88 14.91
CA THR A 221 -8.18 20.87 13.62
C THR A 221 -6.80 21.53 13.72
N GLU A 222 -6.66 22.62 14.47
CA GLU A 222 -5.35 23.27 14.64
C GLU A 222 -4.34 22.40 15.39
N ASP A 223 -4.78 21.63 16.40
CA ASP A 223 -3.92 20.65 17.08
C ASP A 223 -3.48 19.54 16.11
N PHE A 224 -4.38 19.03 15.26
CA PHE A 224 -4.00 18.05 14.23
C PHE A 224 -3.00 18.61 13.23
N LYS A 225 -3.14 19.88 12.83
CA LYS A 225 -2.15 20.57 11.98
C LYS A 225 -0.81 20.70 12.69
N GLN A 226 -0.80 21.02 13.98
CA GLN A 226 0.43 21.11 14.77
C GLN A 226 1.12 19.74 14.89
N LEU A 227 0.37 18.69 15.20
CA LEU A 227 0.90 17.32 15.28
C LEU A 227 1.48 16.86 13.94
N LEU A 228 0.84 17.18 12.82
CA LEU A 228 1.38 16.85 11.50
C LEU A 228 2.68 17.59 11.22
N ARG A 229 2.77 18.89 11.58
CA ARG A 229 4.03 19.64 11.46
C ARG A 229 5.14 19.02 12.31
N MET A 230 4.83 18.58 13.54
CA MET A 230 5.82 17.92 14.40
C MET A 230 6.34 16.63 13.79
N ASP A 231 5.48 15.81 13.19
CA ASP A 231 5.89 14.61 12.44
C ASP A 231 6.80 14.97 11.26
N LEU A 232 6.41 15.96 10.46
CA LEU A 232 7.18 16.41 9.30
C LEU A 232 8.52 17.05 9.68
N ASP A 233 8.56 17.83 10.76
CA ASP A 233 9.78 18.38 11.35
C ASP A 233 10.71 17.26 11.79
N THR A 234 10.16 16.23 12.44
CA THR A 234 10.92 15.04 12.83
C THR A 234 11.53 14.34 11.62
N TYR A 235 10.76 14.12 10.55
CA TYR A 235 11.32 13.52 9.33
C TYR A 235 12.38 14.40 8.68
N ARG A 236 12.16 15.71 8.60
CA ARG A 236 13.13 16.68 8.08
C ARG A 236 14.45 16.58 8.85
N ASP A 237 14.38 16.60 10.17
CA ASP A 237 15.55 16.67 11.05
C ASP A 237 16.30 15.33 11.12
N LEU A 238 15.64 14.22 10.75
CA LEU A 238 16.22 12.89 10.66
C LEU A 238 16.70 12.52 9.25
N LEU A 239 16.49 13.38 8.24
CA LEU A 239 17.07 13.13 6.91
C LEU A 239 18.60 13.12 7.01
N GLY A 240 19.21 12.01 6.59
CA GLY A 240 20.63 11.96 6.29
C GLY A 240 20.95 12.60 4.93
N ASP A 241 22.18 12.38 4.46
CA ASP A 241 22.69 12.99 3.22
C ASP A 241 21.81 12.65 1.99
N LYS A 242 21.35 11.40 1.90
CA LYS A 242 20.51 10.92 0.80
C LYS A 242 19.18 10.31 1.29
N PHE A 243 19.25 9.42 2.27
CA PHE A 243 18.14 8.73 2.93
C PHE A 243 18.26 8.87 4.46
N LEU A 244 17.30 8.34 5.24
CA LEU A 244 17.25 8.52 6.70
C LEU A 244 18.51 8.00 7.42
N PHE A 245 19.15 6.95 6.90
CA PHE A 245 20.32 6.32 7.53
C PHE A 245 21.56 6.26 6.64
N GLY A 246 21.66 7.10 5.60
CA GLY A 246 22.84 7.20 4.74
C GLY A 246 22.49 7.16 3.24
N ASP A 247 23.29 6.42 2.47
CA ASP A 247 23.20 6.35 1.00
C ASP A 247 22.26 5.28 0.45
N GLU A 248 21.88 4.32 1.31
CA GLU A 248 20.99 3.20 0.99
C GLU A 248 19.59 3.40 1.58
N VAL A 249 18.60 2.82 0.89
CA VAL A 249 17.19 2.80 1.32
C VAL A 249 17.02 1.78 2.44
N SER A 250 16.46 2.22 3.58
CA SER A 250 16.10 1.35 4.70
C SER A 250 14.59 1.08 4.80
N SER A 251 14.19 0.18 5.71
CA SER A 251 12.76 -0.04 6.04
C SER A 251 12.06 1.23 6.52
N ALA A 252 12.75 2.08 7.30
CA ALA A 252 12.20 3.35 7.75
C ALA A 252 11.94 4.30 6.59
N ASP A 253 12.82 4.30 5.58
CA ASP A 253 12.64 5.12 4.38
C ASP A 253 11.39 4.68 3.63
N CYS A 254 11.15 3.37 3.53
CA CYS A 254 9.93 2.81 2.95
C CYS A 254 8.67 3.25 3.72
N SER A 255 8.69 3.20 5.06
CA SER A 255 7.53 3.62 5.88
C SER A 255 7.26 5.12 5.74
N VAL A 256 8.29 5.97 5.81
CA VAL A 256 8.15 7.43 5.64
C VAL A 256 7.73 7.78 4.21
N PHE A 257 8.37 7.18 3.20
CA PHE A 257 7.99 7.36 1.81
C PHE A 257 6.53 6.95 1.59
N SER A 258 6.08 5.82 2.14
CA SER A 258 4.69 5.38 1.96
C SER A 258 3.67 6.38 2.52
N ALA A 259 3.96 6.96 3.69
CA ALA A 259 3.11 7.97 4.31
C ALA A 259 3.11 9.29 3.52
N LEU A 260 4.29 9.77 3.11
CA LEU A 260 4.44 11.01 2.34
C LEU A 260 3.92 10.88 0.91
N ALA A 261 4.14 9.74 0.25
CA ALA A 261 3.60 9.43 -1.06
C ALA A 261 2.06 9.43 -1.04
N ALA A 262 1.45 8.90 0.02
CA ALA A 262 0.01 8.96 0.19
C ALA A 262 -0.50 10.40 0.34
N ILE A 263 0.29 11.30 0.94
CA ILE A 263 0.00 12.74 1.00
C ILE A 263 0.16 13.40 -0.37
N LEU A 264 1.31 13.20 -1.02
CA LEU A 264 1.77 13.94 -2.20
C LEU A 264 1.14 13.46 -3.51
N TYR A 265 1.08 12.15 -3.73
CA TYR A 265 0.78 11.56 -5.04
C TYR A 265 -0.66 11.06 -5.18
N ILE A 266 -1.43 11.00 -4.10
CA ILE A 266 -2.85 10.60 -4.16
C ILE A 266 -3.73 11.86 -4.22
N PRO A 267 -4.45 12.13 -5.34
CA PRO A 267 -5.51 13.14 -5.38
C PRO A 267 -6.62 12.80 -4.38
N PRO A 268 -7.43 13.74 -3.85
CA PRO A 268 -7.48 15.19 -4.09
C PRO A 268 -6.50 16.00 -3.20
N ASP A 269 -6.35 17.28 -3.55
CA ASP A 269 -5.60 18.25 -2.74
C ASP A 269 -6.29 18.50 -1.40
N ASN A 270 -5.48 18.73 -0.38
CA ASN A 270 -5.90 18.89 1.01
C ASN A 270 -4.77 19.60 1.77
N TYR A 271 -5.09 20.05 2.98
CA TYR A 271 -4.14 20.76 3.85
C TYR A 271 -2.78 20.05 3.99
N ALA A 272 -2.76 18.72 4.19
CA ALA A 272 -1.51 18.00 4.39
C ALA A 272 -0.63 18.04 3.14
N LYS A 273 -1.23 17.94 1.95
CA LYS A 273 -0.50 18.00 0.68
C LYS A 273 0.07 19.40 0.44
N GLU A 274 -0.73 20.44 0.61
CA GLU A 274 -0.30 21.83 0.51
C GLU A 274 0.83 22.14 1.49
N LEU A 275 0.69 21.73 2.76
CA LEU A 275 1.69 21.90 3.80
C LEU A 275 3.05 21.30 3.39
N VAL A 276 3.06 20.04 2.94
CA VAL A 276 4.31 19.35 2.56
C VAL A 276 4.92 20.01 1.31
N GLN A 277 4.11 20.36 0.32
CA GLN A 277 4.59 20.98 -0.91
C GLN A 277 5.18 22.38 -0.70
N GLU A 278 4.55 23.20 0.15
CA GLU A 278 4.94 24.60 0.34
C GLU A 278 6.02 24.76 1.42
N GLN A 279 5.96 24.00 2.51
CA GLN A 279 6.79 24.24 3.71
C GLN A 279 7.87 23.18 3.92
N TYR A 280 7.79 22.03 3.24
CA TYR A 280 8.78 20.94 3.36
C TYR A 280 9.35 20.50 2.00
N PRO A 281 9.91 21.43 1.19
CA PRO A 281 10.48 21.09 -0.12
C PRO A 281 11.57 20.01 -0.06
N GLN A 282 12.31 19.93 1.05
CA GLN A 282 13.29 18.89 1.30
C GLN A 282 12.68 17.48 1.44
N LEU A 283 11.47 17.36 2.00
CA LEU A 283 10.73 16.09 2.06
C LEU A 283 10.15 15.72 0.70
N VAL A 284 9.72 16.71 -0.09
CA VAL A 284 9.33 16.49 -1.50
C VAL A 284 10.53 15.99 -2.31
N ALA A 285 11.69 16.63 -2.16
CA ALA A 285 12.92 16.21 -2.81
C ALA A 285 13.35 14.80 -2.37
N TYR A 286 13.20 14.48 -1.08
CA TYR A 286 13.41 13.13 -0.55
C TYR A 286 12.48 12.10 -1.21
N CYS A 287 11.17 12.38 -1.30
CA CYS A 287 10.23 11.48 -1.95
C CYS A 287 10.55 11.28 -3.43
N ASN A 288 10.90 12.35 -4.15
CA ASN A 288 11.30 12.26 -5.55
C ASN A 288 12.59 11.45 -5.71
N ARG A 289 13.61 11.67 -4.87
CA ARG A 289 14.83 10.84 -4.88
C ARG A 289 14.55 9.37 -4.60
N PHE A 290 13.75 9.08 -3.58
CA PHE A 290 13.34 7.72 -3.26
C PHE A 290 12.64 7.08 -4.46
N ARG A 291 11.66 7.79 -5.02
CA ARG A 291 10.91 7.34 -6.19
C ARG A 291 11.82 7.04 -7.36
N ASP A 292 12.71 7.97 -7.70
CA ASP A 292 13.61 7.82 -8.84
C ASP A 292 14.65 6.71 -8.62
N THR A 293 15.07 6.49 -7.37
CA THR A 293 16.00 5.41 -6.99
C THR A 293 15.34 4.04 -7.04
N VAL A 294 14.10 3.92 -6.55
CA VAL A 294 13.42 2.63 -6.38
C VAL A 294 12.60 2.24 -7.62
N PHE A 295 11.88 3.18 -8.23
CA PHE A 295 10.95 2.92 -9.34
C PHE A 295 11.47 3.44 -10.71
N GLY A 296 12.46 4.32 -10.72
CA GLY A 296 13.03 4.84 -11.97
C GLY A 296 12.01 5.52 -12.89
N LYS A 297 12.07 5.23 -14.19
CA LYS A 297 11.19 5.82 -15.22
C LYS A 297 9.79 5.21 -15.27
N ASP A 298 9.55 4.13 -14.54
CA ASP A 298 8.31 3.37 -14.59
C ASP A 298 7.23 3.95 -13.65
N PHE A 299 7.57 4.98 -12.86
CA PHE A 299 6.60 5.71 -12.04
C PHE A 299 5.75 6.66 -12.89
N ILE A 300 4.50 6.26 -13.17
CA ILE A 300 3.52 7.08 -13.88
C ILE A 300 2.70 7.86 -12.84
N GLU A 301 2.90 9.18 -12.77
CA GLU A 301 1.94 10.08 -12.10
C GLU A 301 0.64 10.07 -12.90
N LYS A 302 -0.44 9.56 -12.29
CA LYS A 302 -1.78 9.55 -12.87
C LYS A 302 -2.57 10.78 -12.46
#